data_AF-A0A2A9CRC9-F1
#
_entry.id   AF-A0A2A9CRC9-F1
#
_cell.length_a   1.000
_cell.length_b   1.000
_cell.length_c   1.000
_cell.angle_alpha   90.00
_cell.angle_beta   90.00
_cell.angle_gamma   90.00
#
_symmetry.space_group_name_H-M   'P 1'
#
loop_
_entity.id
_entity.type
_entity.pdbx_description
1 polymer ?
#
loop_
_entity_poly.entity_id
_entity_poly.type
_entity_poly.pdbx_seq_one_letter_code
_entity_poly.pdbx_strand_id
1 'polypeptide(L)'
;MDVRRIIVAIAASTSLLAGSLAFSVPSAQAQSTTAPAIVFPTAAKYKFANCTALHKVYPHGVGKSNARDKVRGKTKPVTTFKRSTSLYNKIVRYRSDLDRDKDGVACEKK
;
A
#
# COMPACT_ATOMS: atom_id res chain seq x y z
N MET A 1 31.32 14.84 12.50
CA MET A 1 30.94 16.27 12.61
C MET A 1 29.54 16.33 13.17
N ASP A 2 29.40 17.13 14.23
CA ASP A 2 28.19 17.54 14.96
C ASP A 2 27.20 16.49 15.48
N VAL A 3 27.51 15.98 16.68
CA VAL A 3 26.54 15.41 17.62
C VAL A 3 26.57 16.26 18.89
N ARG A 4 25.96 17.45 18.86
CA ARG A 4 25.80 18.31 20.05
C ARG A 4 24.38 18.86 20.14
N ARG A 5 23.54 18.03 20.76
CA ARG A 5 22.67 18.35 21.91
C ARG A 5 21.93 19.69 21.80
N ILE A 6 20.75 19.65 21.17
CA ILE A 6 19.72 20.68 21.32
C ILE A 6 19.04 20.45 22.68
N ILE A 7 19.16 21.46 23.52
CA ILE A 7 18.66 21.55 24.89
C ILE A 7 17.13 21.61 24.83
N VAL A 8 16.46 20.59 25.37
CA VAL A 8 15.01 20.59 25.62
C VAL A 8 14.78 21.40 26.89
N ALA A 9 14.18 22.59 26.75
CA ALA A 9 13.75 23.40 27.88
C ALA A 9 12.58 22.71 28.60
N ILE A 10 12.79 22.42 29.88
CA ILE A 10 11.79 21.86 30.79
C ILE A 10 10.90 23.02 31.24
N ALA A 11 9.65 23.06 30.75
CA ALA A 11 8.65 23.98 31.26
C ALA A 11 8.05 23.42 32.56
N ALA A 12 8.34 24.09 33.68
CA ALA A 12 7.79 23.78 34.98
C ALA A 12 6.27 23.99 34.99
N SER A 13 5.53 22.98 35.43
CA SER A 13 4.07 22.99 35.52
C SER A 13 3.65 23.24 36.97
N THR A 14 3.18 24.44 37.26
CA THR A 14 2.43 24.75 38.48
C THR A 14 1.18 25.54 38.12
N SER A 15 0.01 25.00 38.38
CA SER A 15 -1.22 25.78 38.53
C SER A 15 -2.23 25.02 39.36
N LEU A 16 -2.81 25.75 40.30
CA LEU A 16 -3.55 25.29 41.46
C LEU A 16 -4.99 24.88 41.14
N LEU A 17 -5.54 24.01 41.99
CA LEU A 17 -6.96 23.73 42.08
C LEU A 17 -7.71 24.98 42.54
N ALA A 18 -8.66 25.45 41.73
CA ALA A 18 -9.74 26.33 42.17
C ALA A 18 -11.04 25.81 41.57
N GLY A 19 -11.95 25.39 42.45
CA GLY A 19 -13.27 24.89 42.09
C GLY A 19 -14.16 26.01 41.55
N SER A 20 -15.00 25.65 40.57
CA SER A 20 -16.12 26.45 40.11
C SER A 20 -17.23 25.50 39.68
N LEU A 21 -18.39 25.58 40.33
CA LEU A 21 -19.61 24.90 39.89
C LEU A 21 -20.11 25.62 38.63
N ALA A 22 -19.62 25.19 37.47
CA ALA A 22 -20.09 25.66 36.18
C ALA A 22 -21.28 24.80 35.74
N PHE A 23 -22.44 25.45 35.54
CA PHE A 23 -23.58 24.87 34.85
C PHE A 23 -23.16 24.45 33.44
N SER A 24 -23.21 23.15 33.15
CA SER A 24 -22.94 22.59 31.82
C SER A 24 -24.08 22.95 30.86
N VAL A 25 -23.92 24.05 30.11
CA VAL A 25 -24.72 24.30 28.92
C VAL A 25 -24.27 23.29 27.86
N PRO A 26 -25.15 22.45 27.30
CA PRO A 26 -24.78 21.56 26.21
C PRO A 26 -24.48 22.40 24.96
N SER A 27 -23.20 22.64 24.70
CA SER A 27 -22.72 23.19 23.43
C SER A 27 -23.10 22.21 22.32
N ALA A 28 -23.99 22.62 21.43
CA ALA A 28 -24.33 21.88 20.22
C ALA A 28 -23.07 21.75 19.34
N GLN A 29 -22.35 20.65 19.50
CA GLN A 29 -21.23 20.30 18.63
C GLN A 29 -21.80 19.94 17.26
N ALA A 30 -21.61 20.84 16.28
CA ALA A 30 -21.88 20.57 14.89
C ALA A 30 -21.03 19.36 14.46
N GLN A 31 -21.66 18.19 14.42
CA GLN A 31 -21.02 16.97 13.95
C GLN A 31 -20.74 17.15 12.46
N SER A 32 -19.46 17.28 12.13
CA SER A 32 -19.00 17.25 10.74
C SER A 32 -19.29 15.87 10.19
N THR A 33 -20.39 15.73 9.44
CA THR A 33 -20.70 14.54 8.67
C THR A 33 -19.71 14.44 7.52
N THR A 34 -18.57 13.79 7.76
CA THR A 34 -17.67 13.39 6.68
C THR A 34 -18.41 12.39 5.81
N ALA A 35 -18.89 12.84 4.66
CA ALA A 35 -19.49 11.96 3.66
C ALA A 35 -18.47 10.88 3.26
N PRO A 36 -18.88 9.61 3.09
CA PRO A 36 -17.98 8.56 2.65
C PRO A 36 -17.46 8.90 1.26
N ALA A 37 -16.14 9.00 1.12
CA ALA A 37 -15.50 9.19 -0.16
C ALA A 37 -15.74 7.94 -1.03
N ILE A 38 -16.47 8.11 -2.13
CA ILE A 38 -16.64 7.05 -3.13
C ILE A 38 -15.31 6.93 -3.89
N VAL A 39 -14.54 5.89 -3.56
CA VAL A 39 -13.29 5.58 -4.26
C VAL A 39 -13.64 4.80 -5.53
N PHE A 40 -13.56 5.47 -6.68
CA PHE A 40 -13.66 4.81 -7.97
C PHE A 40 -12.40 3.99 -8.24
N PRO A 41 -12.51 2.78 -8.82
CA PRO A 41 -11.34 1.98 -9.14
C PRO A 41 -10.48 2.70 -10.19
N THR A 42 -9.25 3.06 -9.81
CA THR A 42 -8.28 3.60 -10.77
C THR A 42 -8.01 2.59 -11.88
N ALA A 43 -7.86 3.08 -13.11
CA ALA A 43 -7.53 2.23 -14.25
C ALA A 43 -6.26 1.41 -13.96
N ALA A 44 -6.33 0.11 -14.21
CA ALA A 44 -5.20 -0.78 -13.94
C ALA A 44 -4.00 -0.44 -14.83
N LYS A 45 -2.87 -0.08 -14.21
CA LYS A 45 -1.61 0.18 -14.91
C LYS A 45 -1.04 -1.13 -15.45
N TYR A 46 -0.68 -1.15 -16.74
CA TYR A 46 -0.20 -2.36 -17.44
C TYR A 46 1.11 -2.16 -18.22
N LYS A 47 1.53 -0.92 -18.48
CA LYS A 47 2.79 -0.63 -19.18
C LYS A 47 3.91 -0.47 -18.16
N PHE A 48 4.84 -1.41 -18.14
CA PHE A 48 6.00 -1.42 -17.26
C PHE A 48 7.28 -1.68 -18.05
N ALA A 49 8.33 -0.93 -17.75
CA ALA A 49 9.63 -1.10 -18.42
C ALA A 49 10.35 -2.36 -17.93
N ASN A 50 10.19 -2.72 -16.67
CA ASN A 50 10.86 -3.84 -16.01
C ASN A 50 10.07 -4.29 -14.76
N CYS A 51 10.49 -5.41 -14.17
CA CYS A 51 9.88 -5.95 -12.96
C CYS A 51 9.94 -5.01 -11.76
N THR A 52 10.99 -4.21 -11.61
CA THR A 52 11.09 -3.22 -10.53
C THR A 52 9.96 -2.19 -10.60
N ALA A 53 9.64 -1.69 -11.80
CA ALA A 53 8.53 -0.78 -12.01
C ALA A 53 7.17 -1.45 -11.78
N LEU A 54 7.05 -2.74 -12.16
CA LEU A 54 5.85 -3.53 -11.93
C LEU A 54 5.62 -3.76 -10.43
N HIS A 55 6.65 -4.13 -9.66
CA HIS A 55 6.56 -4.42 -8.22
C HIS A 55 6.16 -3.22 -7.37
N LYS A 56 6.43 -2.00 -7.83
CA LYS A 56 5.92 -0.77 -7.18
C LYS A 56 4.39 -0.71 -7.15
N VAL A 57 3.73 -1.36 -8.11
CA VAL A 57 2.27 -1.39 -8.25
C VAL A 57 1.69 -2.74 -7.85
N TYR A 58 2.36 -3.83 -8.22
CA TYR A 58 1.96 -5.21 -7.92
C TYR A 58 3.12 -5.93 -7.22
N PRO A 59 3.23 -5.83 -5.88
CA PRO A 59 4.41 -6.27 -5.11
C PRO A 59 4.86 -7.71 -5.36
N HIS A 60 3.91 -8.60 -5.63
CA HIS A 60 4.16 -10.03 -5.88
C HIS A 60 4.03 -10.44 -7.35
N GLY A 61 3.87 -9.48 -8.26
CA GLY A 61 3.64 -9.75 -9.68
C GLY A 61 2.16 -9.86 -10.05
N VAL A 62 1.91 -10.22 -11.31
CA VAL A 62 0.57 -10.40 -11.87
C VAL A 62 0.51 -11.71 -12.65
N GLY A 63 -0.45 -12.57 -12.33
CA GLY A 63 -0.65 -13.83 -13.04
C GLY A 63 -2.06 -14.00 -13.59
N LYS A 64 -2.24 -14.99 -14.46
CA LYS A 64 -3.58 -15.42 -14.90
C LYS A 64 -4.41 -15.90 -13.70
N SER A 65 -5.72 -15.93 -13.85
CA SER A 65 -6.65 -16.40 -12.81
C SER A 65 -6.32 -17.83 -12.33
N ASN A 66 -5.89 -18.69 -13.24
CA ASN A 66 -5.53 -20.09 -12.96
C ASN A 66 -4.01 -20.33 -13.03
N ALA A 67 -3.19 -19.28 -13.02
CA ALA A 67 -1.74 -19.42 -13.05
C ALA A 67 -1.21 -20.03 -11.75
N ARG A 68 -0.13 -20.80 -11.87
CA ARG A 68 0.66 -21.32 -10.77
C ARG A 68 2.12 -21.02 -11.07
N ASP A 69 2.79 -20.35 -10.12
CA ASP A 69 4.23 -20.08 -10.20
C ASP A 69 5.00 -21.40 -10.34
N LYS A 70 5.78 -21.50 -11.42
CA LYS A 70 6.58 -22.66 -11.76
C LYS A 70 7.93 -22.58 -11.08
N VAL A 71 7.97 -23.11 -9.87
CA VAL A 71 9.21 -23.23 -9.11
C VAL A 71 10.09 -24.39 -9.57
N ARG A 72 11.40 -24.16 -9.55
CA ARG A 72 12.41 -25.21 -9.74
C ARG A 72 12.88 -25.74 -8.38
N GLY A 73 13.03 -27.06 -8.27
CA GLY A 73 13.56 -27.73 -7.08
C GLY A 73 12.63 -27.62 -5.86
N LYS A 74 13.20 -27.33 -4.70
CA LYS A 74 12.49 -27.31 -3.40
C LYS A 74 11.91 -25.95 -3.01
N THR A 75 11.92 -24.98 -3.93
CA THR A 75 11.54 -23.60 -3.61
C THR A 75 10.02 -23.49 -3.50
N LYS A 76 9.51 -22.72 -2.53
CA LYS A 76 8.06 -22.46 -2.41
C LYS A 76 7.57 -21.55 -3.55
N PRO A 77 6.38 -21.83 -4.13
CA PRO A 77 5.76 -20.96 -5.13
C PRO A 77 5.16 -19.70 -4.51
N VAL A 78 5.21 -18.59 -5.25
CA VAL A 78 4.49 -17.35 -4.92
C VAL A 78 3.01 -17.56 -5.19
N THR A 79 2.17 -17.26 -4.20
CA THR A 79 0.71 -17.45 -4.30
C THR A 79 -0.07 -16.15 -4.13
N THR A 80 0.61 -15.06 -3.75
CA THR A 80 0.06 -13.75 -3.39
C THR A 80 0.08 -12.74 -4.54
N PHE A 81 0.43 -13.17 -5.76
CA PHE A 81 0.38 -12.32 -6.95
C PHE A 81 -1.05 -11.90 -7.31
N LYS A 82 -1.19 -10.74 -7.96
CA LYS A 82 -2.49 -10.28 -8.44
C LYS A 82 -3.00 -11.23 -9.53
N ARG A 83 -4.16 -11.83 -9.32
CA ARG A 83 -4.81 -12.69 -10.32
C ARG A 83 -5.71 -11.88 -11.23
N SER A 84 -5.33 -11.76 -12.50
CA SER A 84 -6.18 -11.18 -13.55
C SER A 84 -5.64 -11.54 -14.93
N THR A 85 -6.33 -12.42 -15.64
CA THR A 85 -5.95 -12.83 -17.01
C THR A 85 -5.92 -11.66 -17.98
N SER A 86 -6.88 -10.73 -17.88
CA SER A 86 -6.92 -9.52 -18.73
C SER A 86 -5.71 -8.62 -18.48
N LEU A 87 -5.38 -8.36 -17.21
CA LEU A 87 -4.24 -7.51 -16.86
C LEU A 87 -2.92 -8.18 -17.24
N TYR A 88 -2.75 -9.45 -16.90
CA TYR A 88 -1.59 -10.26 -17.29
C TYR A 88 -1.38 -10.18 -18.81
N ASN A 89 -2.43 -10.44 -19.61
CA ASN A 89 -2.34 -10.41 -21.06
C ASN A 89 -1.92 -9.03 -21.58
N LYS A 90 -2.42 -7.93 -20.99
CA LYS A 90 -2.00 -6.57 -21.36
C LYS A 90 -0.53 -6.30 -21.02
N ILE A 91 -0.07 -6.77 -19.86
CA ILE A 91 1.32 -6.62 -19.41
C ILE A 91 2.27 -7.37 -20.36
N VAL A 92 2.02 -8.66 -20.61
CA VAL A 92 2.92 -9.48 -21.45
C VAL A 92 2.82 -9.15 -22.94
N ARG A 93 1.67 -8.66 -23.43
CA ARG A 93 1.56 -8.12 -24.80
C ARG A 93 2.37 -6.85 -24.99
N TYR A 94 2.48 -6.02 -23.95
CA TYR A 94 3.31 -4.82 -23.99
C TYR A 94 4.79 -5.16 -23.92
N ARG A 95 5.18 -6.06 -23.00
CA ARG A 95 6.54 -6.61 -22.90
C ARG A 95 6.50 -8.06 -22.43
N SER A 96 6.82 -8.99 -23.34
CA SER A 96 6.86 -10.42 -23.06
C SER A 96 7.94 -10.80 -22.04
N ASP A 97 9.02 -10.02 -21.96
CA ASP A 97 10.16 -10.27 -21.06
C ASP A 97 9.79 -10.18 -19.57
N LEU A 98 8.60 -9.66 -19.25
CA LEU A 98 8.09 -9.60 -17.88
C LEU A 98 7.62 -10.96 -17.36
N ASP A 99 7.26 -11.90 -18.23
CA ASP A 99 7.08 -13.32 -17.91
C ASP A 99 8.15 -14.10 -18.70
N ARG A 100 9.35 -14.18 -18.12
CA ARG A 100 10.54 -14.67 -18.83
C ARG A 100 10.48 -16.18 -19.07
N ASP A 101 9.92 -16.93 -18.14
CA ASP A 101 9.79 -18.39 -18.19
C ASP A 101 8.43 -18.88 -18.70
N LYS A 102 7.52 -17.95 -19.00
CA LYS A 102 6.26 -18.17 -19.72
C LYS A 102 5.31 -19.09 -18.97
N ASP A 103 5.32 -19.02 -17.65
CA ASP A 103 4.50 -19.87 -16.79
C ASP A 103 3.09 -19.28 -16.52
N GLY A 104 2.83 -18.06 -17.02
CA GLY A 104 1.57 -17.36 -16.81
C GLY A 104 1.56 -16.46 -15.58
N VAL A 105 2.71 -16.21 -14.97
CA VAL A 105 2.95 -15.23 -13.92
C VAL A 105 4.03 -14.26 -14.37
N ALA A 106 3.72 -12.96 -14.36
CA ALA A 106 4.67 -11.92 -14.73
C ALA A 106 5.35 -11.37 -13.49
N CYS A 107 6.68 -11.35 -13.52
CA CYS A 107 7.55 -10.80 -12.49
C CYS A 107 7.17 -11.32 -11.09
N GLU A 108 7.04 -12.61 -10.93
CA GLU A 108 6.83 -13.27 -9.65
C GLU A 108 7.97 -12.92 -8.67
N LYS A 109 7.61 -12.56 -7.43
CA LYS A 109 8.57 -12.19 -6.39
C LYS A 109 8.24 -12.89 -5.08
N LYS A 110 9.24 -13.58 -4.54
CA LYS A 110 9.22 -14.26 -3.24
C LYS A 110 9.53 -13.29 -2.11
#